data_AF-A0A6P4DKY9-F1
#
_entry.id   AF-A0A6P4DKY9-F1
#
_cell.length_a   1.000
_cell.length_b   1.000
_cell.length_c   1.000
_cell.angle_alpha   90.00
_cell.angle_beta   90.00
_cell.angle_gamma   90.00
#
_symmetry.space_group_name_H-M   'P 1'
#
loop_
_entity.id
_entity.type
_entity.pdbx_description
1 polymer ?
#
loop_
_entity_poly.entity_id
_entity_poly.type
_entity_poly.pdbx_seq_one_letter_code
_entity_poly.pdbx_strand_id
1 'polypeptide(L)'
;MDEGNMESQLDLYGPELLNSINCSGLPPHKLILKVGVPVMLLRNIDQSSCLCNGTRLQVRKLGNHVIEREVLTGNNVGHIALIPRMNMVPTDETVPVRFQRRQFSIIVSFAMTINKSRGQI
;
A
#
# COMPACT_ATOMS: atom_id res chain seq x y z
N MET A 1 30.27 -16.63 24.03
CA MET A 1 29.98 -15.20 23.87
C MET A 1 29.88 -14.99 22.36
N ASP A 2 28.75 -14.78 21.69
CA ASP A 2 27.43 -14.28 22.08
C ASP A 2 26.32 -14.84 21.15
N GLU A 3 25.78 -16.02 21.45
CA GLU A 3 24.55 -16.49 20.79
C GLU A 3 23.29 -15.95 21.49
N GLY A 4 23.37 -15.67 22.79
CA GLY A 4 22.26 -15.14 23.60
C GLY A 4 21.92 -13.64 23.37
N ASN A 5 22.64 -12.94 22.48
CA ASN A 5 22.41 -11.52 22.19
C ASN A 5 21.63 -11.28 20.88
N MET A 6 21.45 -12.30 20.03
CA MET A 6 20.65 -12.20 18.80
C MET A 6 19.15 -12.47 19.04
N GLU A 7 18.80 -13.39 19.94
CA GLU A 7 17.40 -13.68 20.29
C GLU A 7 16.72 -12.50 20.98
N SER A 8 17.44 -11.78 21.87
CA SER A 8 16.91 -10.61 22.59
C SER A 8 16.63 -9.41 21.69
N GLN A 9 17.35 -9.27 20.57
CA GLN A 9 17.09 -8.24 19.55
C GLN A 9 15.86 -8.57 18.71
N LEU A 10 15.61 -9.85 18.41
CA LEU A 10 14.44 -10.28 17.63
C LEU A 10 13.14 -10.15 18.42
N ASP A 11 13.17 -10.40 19.74
CA ASP A 11 12.02 -10.16 20.63
C ASP A 11 11.65 -8.67 20.74
N LEU A 12 12.61 -7.76 20.56
CA LEU A 12 12.37 -6.31 20.51
C LEU A 12 11.61 -5.90 19.23
N TYR A 13 11.82 -6.62 18.13
CA TYR A 13 11.16 -6.40 16.82
C TYR A 13 10.03 -7.41 16.55
N GLY A 14 9.27 -7.75 17.59
CA GLY A 14 8.09 -8.59 17.46
C GLY A 14 7.05 -8.05 16.45
N PRO A 15 6.11 -8.91 16.02
CA PRO A 15 5.13 -8.56 15.00
C PRO A 15 4.29 -7.33 15.37
N GLU A 16 4.04 -7.09 16.66
CA GLU A 16 3.31 -5.92 17.14
C GLU A 16 3.99 -4.59 16.81
N LEU A 17 5.32 -4.51 16.97
CA LEU A 17 6.10 -3.34 16.56
C LEU A 17 6.10 -3.21 15.03
N LEU A 18 6.31 -4.30 14.29
CA LEU A 18 6.26 -4.27 12.83
C LEU A 18 4.88 -3.83 12.28
N ASN A 19 3.82 -4.17 13.01
CA ASN A 19 2.44 -3.80 12.67
C ASN A 19 2.13 -2.34 13.02
N SER A 20 2.81 -1.75 14.01
CA SER A 20 2.63 -0.34 14.38
C SER A 20 3.40 0.63 13.46
N ILE A 21 4.43 0.16 12.75
CA ILE A 21 5.19 0.99 11.81
C ILE A 21 4.31 1.45 10.64
N ASN A 22 4.11 2.77 10.57
CA ASN A 22 3.49 3.47 9.44
C ASN A 22 4.54 4.38 8.80
N CYS A 23 5.06 3.97 7.65
CA CYS A 23 6.08 4.70 6.91
C CYS A 23 5.62 4.95 5.46
N SER A 24 6.28 5.90 4.79
CA SER A 24 6.00 6.19 3.39
C SER A 24 6.22 4.94 2.51
N GLY A 25 5.35 4.75 1.53
CA GLY A 25 5.44 3.65 0.56
C GLY A 25 4.95 2.29 1.06
N LEU A 26 4.43 2.20 2.29
CA LEU A 26 3.70 1.04 2.81
C LEU A 26 2.22 1.38 3.08
N PRO A 27 1.28 0.47 2.76
CA PRO A 27 -0.08 0.57 3.26
C PRO A 27 -0.11 0.31 4.78
N PRO A 28 -1.15 0.79 5.48
CA PRO A 28 -1.33 0.48 6.89
C PRO A 28 -1.41 -1.03 7.12
N HIS A 29 -0.92 -1.50 8.27
CA HIS A 29 -1.03 -2.91 8.65
C HIS A 29 -2.48 -3.40 8.56
N LYS A 30 -3.39 -2.66 9.22
CA LYS A 30 -4.83 -2.88 9.13
C LYS A 30 -5.44 -1.96 8.08
N LEU A 31 -5.71 -2.51 6.91
CA LEU A 31 -6.40 -1.82 5.82
C LEU A 31 -7.91 -2.14 5.87
N ILE A 32 -8.72 -1.14 6.20
CA ILE A 32 -10.18 -1.25 6.28
C ILE A 32 -10.77 -0.55 5.05
N LEU A 33 -11.58 -1.27 4.27
CA LEU A 33 -12.17 -0.79 3.03
C LEU A 33 -13.67 -1.10 2.97
N LYS A 34 -14.39 -0.33 2.17
CA LYS A 34 -15.78 -0.58 1.80
C LYS A 34 -15.94 -0.39 0.29
N VAL A 35 -16.88 -1.11 -0.32
CA VAL A 35 -17.28 -0.86 -1.70
C VAL A 35 -17.72 0.61 -1.87
N GLY A 36 -17.31 1.23 -2.97
CA GLY A 36 -17.54 2.62 -3.31
C GLY A 36 -16.48 3.60 -2.78
N VAL A 37 -15.59 3.17 -1.88
CA VAL A 37 -14.58 4.07 -1.32
C VAL A 37 -13.50 4.42 -2.37
N PRO A 38 -13.11 5.69 -2.50
CA PRO A 38 -11.96 6.07 -3.33
C PRO A 38 -10.65 5.66 -2.63
N VAL A 39 -9.76 5.05 -3.41
CA VAL A 39 -8.43 4.64 -2.99
C VAL A 39 -7.38 5.13 -3.98
N MET A 40 -6.12 5.11 -3.57
CA MET A 40 -4.98 5.47 -4.40
C MET A 40 -3.95 4.35 -4.38
N LEU A 41 -3.36 4.06 -5.53
CA LEU A 41 -2.31 3.06 -5.66
C LEU A 41 -0.96 3.58 -5.12
N LEU A 42 -0.23 2.75 -4.37
CA LEU A 42 1.07 3.11 -3.78
C LEU A 42 2.28 2.67 -4.61
N ARG A 43 2.12 1.67 -5.48
CA ARG A 43 3.20 1.10 -6.30
C ARG A 43 2.72 0.92 -7.73
N ASN A 44 3.66 0.99 -8.67
CA ASN A 44 3.40 0.60 -10.04
C ASN A 44 3.12 -0.91 -10.07
N ILE A 45 2.00 -1.30 -10.68
CA ILE A 45 1.66 -2.70 -10.95
C ILE A 45 1.80 -2.95 -12.45
N ASP A 46 1.16 -2.11 -13.25
CA ASP A 46 1.17 -2.20 -14.70
C ASP A 46 0.90 -0.82 -15.31
N GLN A 47 1.94 -0.20 -15.85
CA GLN A 47 1.83 1.13 -16.44
C GLN A 47 1.00 1.12 -17.73
N SER A 48 0.98 0.01 -18.47
CA SER A 48 0.22 -0.09 -19.72
C SER A 48 -1.29 -0.01 -19.49
N SER A 49 -1.77 -0.51 -18.34
CA SER A 49 -3.17 -0.40 -17.90
C SER A 49 -3.43 0.78 -16.95
N CYS A 50 -2.55 1.78 -16.93
CA CYS A 50 -2.60 2.94 -16.02
C CYS A 50 -2.68 2.59 -14.53
N LEU A 51 -2.16 1.43 -14.13
CA LEU A 51 -1.96 1.03 -12.74
C LEU A 51 -0.59 1.48 -12.23
N CYS A 52 -0.42 2.81 -12.16
CA CYS A 52 0.78 3.43 -11.63
C CYS A 52 0.54 4.05 -10.24
N ASN A 53 1.63 4.35 -9.54
CA ASN A 53 1.58 5.05 -8.26
C ASN A 53 0.82 6.37 -8.41
N GLY A 54 -0.12 6.63 -7.50
CA GLY A 54 -0.95 7.83 -7.52
C GLY A 54 -2.27 7.67 -8.26
N THR A 55 -2.47 6.63 -9.07
CA THR A 55 -3.76 6.43 -9.77
C THR A 55 -4.90 6.35 -8.75
N ARG A 56 -5.93 7.20 -8.93
CA ARG A 56 -7.15 7.14 -8.13
C ARG A 56 -8.11 6.11 -8.69
N LEU A 57 -8.64 5.31 -7.77
CA LEU A 57 -9.44 4.15 -8.10
C LEU A 57 -10.66 4.12 -7.16
N GLN A 58 -11.77 3.53 -7.60
CA GLN A 58 -12.91 3.25 -6.73
C GLN A 58 -13.02 1.74 -6.50
N VAL A 59 -13.19 1.33 -5.24
CA VAL A 59 -13.41 -0.07 -4.90
C VAL A 59 -14.79 -0.51 -5.41
N ARG A 60 -14.84 -1.53 -6.27
CA ARG A 60 -16.09 -2.12 -6.75
C ARG A 60 -16.46 -3.41 -6.00
N LYS A 61 -15.48 -4.28 -5.75
CA LYS A 61 -15.67 -5.53 -4.99
C LYS A 61 -14.45 -5.85 -4.15
N LEU A 62 -14.70 -6.42 -2.97
CA LEU A 62 -13.67 -6.89 -2.06
C LEU A 62 -13.63 -8.41 -2.10
N GLY A 63 -12.52 -8.98 -2.58
CA GLY A 63 -12.22 -10.39 -2.47
C GLY A 63 -11.13 -10.66 -1.43
N ASN A 64 -10.95 -11.93 -1.07
CA ASN A 64 -9.96 -12.33 -0.08
C ASN A 64 -8.51 -12.05 -0.55
N HIS A 65 -8.25 -12.25 -1.86
CA HIS A 65 -6.91 -12.17 -2.45
C HIS A 65 -6.75 -11.03 -3.46
N VAL A 66 -7.85 -10.53 -4.01
CA VAL A 66 -7.88 -9.47 -5.04
C VAL A 66 -9.00 -8.47 -4.74
N ILE A 67 -8.78 -7.23 -5.13
CA ILE A 67 -9.79 -6.17 -5.08
C ILE A 67 -10.13 -5.75 -6.51
N GLU A 68 -11.42 -5.76 -6.84
CA GLU A 68 -11.92 -5.22 -8.11
C GLU A 68 -12.13 -3.71 -7.95
N ARG A 69 -11.63 -2.96 -8.91
CA ARG A 69 -11.63 -1.50 -8.86
C ARG A 69 -11.85 -0.88 -10.22
N GLU A 70 -12.36 0.34 -10.22
CA GLU A 70 -12.53 1.19 -11.40
C GLU A 70 -11.54 2.34 -11.38
N VAL A 71 -10.96 2.71 -12.53
CA VAL A 71 -10.11 3.91 -12.62
C VAL A 71 -10.97 5.17 -12.60
N LEU A 72 -10.61 6.12 -11.73
CA LEU A 72 -11.32 7.39 -11.61
C LEU A 72 -10.65 8.55 -12.37
N THR A 73 -9.38 8.40 -12.76
CA THR A 73 -8.56 9.49 -13.33
C THR A 73 -7.62 9.00 -14.42
N GLY A 74 -7.33 9.85 -15.42
CA GLY A 74 -6.39 9.58 -16.51
C GLY A 74 -7.05 8.98 -17.77
N ASN A 75 -6.25 8.42 -18.67
CA ASN A 75 -6.72 7.97 -19.99
C ASN A 75 -7.59 6.71 -19.96
N ASN A 76 -7.56 5.95 -18.85
CA ASN A 76 -8.25 4.67 -18.70
C ASN A 76 -9.45 4.77 -17.72
N VAL A 77 -10.06 5.94 -17.57
CA VAL A 77 -11.26 6.13 -16.71
C VAL A 77 -12.35 5.11 -17.07
N GLY A 78 -13.00 4.54 -16.05
CA GLY A 78 -14.01 3.51 -16.21
C GLY A 78 -13.46 2.09 -16.41
N HIS A 79 -12.15 1.94 -16.67
CA HIS A 79 -11.54 0.62 -16.81
C HIS A 79 -11.55 -0.15 -15.49
N ILE A 80 -12.00 -1.40 -15.54
CA ILE A 80 -11.99 -2.31 -14.39
C ILE A 80 -10.64 -3.04 -14.34
N ALA A 81 -9.98 -3.06 -13.19
CA ALA A 81 -8.86 -3.96 -12.99
C ALA A 81 -8.86 -4.59 -11.60
N LEU A 82 -7.94 -5.54 -11.43
CA LEU A 82 -7.77 -6.29 -10.20
C LEU A 82 -6.47 -5.87 -9.52
N ILE A 83 -6.53 -5.60 -8.23
CA ILE A 83 -5.35 -5.33 -7.40
C ILE A 83 -5.08 -6.55 -6.52
N PRO A 84 -3.95 -7.25 -6.72
CA PRO A 84 -3.52 -8.31 -5.82
C PRO A 84 -2.79 -7.76 -4.58
N ARG A 85 -2.62 -8.61 -3.57
CA ARG A 85 -1.65 -8.34 -2.49
C ARG A 85 -0.23 -8.52 -3.00
N MET A 86 0.67 -7.62 -2.62
CA MET A 86 2.09 -7.70 -2.97
C MET A 86 2.98 -7.49 -1.75
N ASN A 87 4.21 -8.01 -1.80
CA ASN A 87 5.23 -7.74 -0.79
C ASN A 87 5.81 -6.35 -1.04
N MET A 88 5.88 -5.53 0.00
CA MET A 88 6.45 -4.19 -0.07
C MET A 88 7.45 -4.00 1.07
N VAL A 89 8.55 -3.34 0.76
CA VAL A 89 9.53 -2.85 1.73
C VAL A 89 9.30 -1.36 1.96
N PRO A 90 9.56 -0.84 3.18
CA PRO A 90 9.61 0.60 3.43
C PRO A 90 10.46 1.31 2.38
N THR A 91 9.98 2.46 1.89
CA THR A 91 10.80 3.33 1.02
C THR A 91 11.72 4.23 1.85
N ASP A 92 11.38 4.43 3.12
CA ASP A 92 12.13 5.23 4.06
C ASP A 92 13.21 4.38 4.75
N GLU A 93 14.46 4.83 4.70
CA GLU A 93 15.61 4.15 5.30
C GLU A 93 15.71 4.39 6.82
N THR A 94 14.89 5.27 7.38
CA THR A 94 14.89 5.59 8.82
C THR A 94 14.20 4.54 9.70
N VAL A 95 13.63 3.48 9.09
CA VAL A 95 12.98 2.41 9.84
C VAL A 95 14.03 1.60 10.61
N PRO A 96 13.83 1.35 11.93
CA PRO A 96 14.84 0.74 12.79
C PRO A 96 15.18 -0.72 12.43
N VAL A 97 14.35 -1.36 11.61
CA VAL A 97 14.51 -2.75 11.17
C VAL A 97 14.07 -2.92 9.72
N ARG A 98 14.79 -3.78 8.98
CA ARG A 98 14.39 -4.18 7.64
C ARG A 98 13.30 -5.23 7.73
N PHE A 99 12.14 -4.94 7.14
CA PHE A 99 11.03 -5.90 7.05
C PHE A 99 10.27 -5.74 5.74
N GLN A 100 9.43 -6.71 5.43
CA GLN A 100 8.51 -6.68 4.30
C GLN A 100 7.08 -6.84 4.78
N ARG A 101 6.14 -6.13 4.17
CA ARG A 101 4.70 -6.22 4.44
C ARG A 101 3.97 -6.72 3.20
N ARG A 102 3.24 -7.82 3.32
CA ARG A 102 2.36 -8.32 2.26
C ARG A 102 0.95 -7.76 2.42
N GLN A 103 0.55 -6.84 1.54
CA GLN A 103 -0.75 -6.17 1.61
C GLN A 103 -1.17 -5.66 0.22
N PHE A 104 -2.44 -5.29 0.05
CA PHE A 104 -2.87 -4.52 -1.12
C PHE A 104 -2.13 -3.19 -1.17
N SER A 105 -1.58 -2.85 -2.35
CA SER A 105 -0.79 -1.63 -2.55
C SER A 105 -1.67 -0.40 -2.73
N ILE A 106 -2.58 -0.15 -1.77
CA ILE A 106 -3.54 0.95 -1.82
C ILE A 106 -3.71 1.62 -0.46
N ILE A 107 -4.12 2.89 -0.50
CA ILE A 107 -4.58 3.65 0.67
C ILE A 107 -5.93 4.31 0.37
N VAL A 108 -6.74 4.54 1.39
CA VAL A 108 -7.97 5.31 1.25
C VAL A 108 -7.62 6.77 0.93
N SER A 109 -8.31 7.36 -0.05
CA SER A 109 -8.00 8.70 -0.57
C SER A 109 -9.28 9.53 -0.74
N PHE A 110 -9.75 10.12 0.36
CA PHE A 110 -10.86 11.07 0.36
C PHE A 110 -10.42 12.46 -0.11
N ALA A 111 -9.27 12.91 0.37
CA ALA A 111 -8.67 14.20 0.01
C ALA A 111 -7.16 14.01 -0.20
N MET A 112 -6.60 14.73 -1.17
CA MET A 112 -5.18 14.79 -1.40
C MET A 112 -4.60 16.09 -0.87
N THR A 113 -3.41 16.01 -0.31
CA THR A 113 -2.59 17.21 -0.10
C THR A 113 -2.11 17.74 -1.45
N ILE A 114 -1.94 19.07 -1.56
CA ILE A 114 -1.54 19.75 -2.81
C ILE A 114 -0.26 19.16 -3.42
N ASN A 115 0.68 18.70 -2.57
CA ASN A 115 1.91 18.08 -3.04
C ASN A 115 1.69 16.72 -3.73
N LYS A 116 0.64 15.98 -3.35
CA LYS A 116 0.30 14.68 -3.95
C LYS A 116 -0.46 14.80 -5.26
N SER A 117 -1.20 15.90 -5.46
CA SER A 117 -1.86 16.18 -6.74
C SER A 117 -0.89 16.74 -7.79
N ARG A 118 0.26 17.26 -7.39
CA ARG A 118 1.26 17.82 -8.32
C ARG A 118 1.92 16.68 -9.10
N GLY A 119 1.61 16.56 -10.39
CA GLY A 119 2.09 15.48 -11.27
C GLY A 119 1.09 14.35 -11.50
N GLN A 120 -0.09 14.40 -10.87
CA GLN A 120 -1.26 13.62 -11.30
C GLN A 120 -2.01 14.48 -12.32
N ILE A 121 -1.77 14.22 -13.60
CA ILE A 121 -2.43 14.88 -14.74
C ILE A 121 -3.41 13.87 -15.33
#